data_AF-A0A496DXE5-F1
#
_entry.id   AF-A0A496DXE5-F1
#
_cell.length_a   1.000
_cell.length_b   1.000
_cell.length_c   1.000
_cell.angle_alpha   90.00
_cell.angle_beta   90.00
_cell.angle_gamma   90.00
#
_symmetry.space_group_name_H-M   'P 1'
#
loop_
_entity.id
_entity.type
_entity.pdbx_description
1 polymer ?
#
loop_
_entity_poly.entity_id
_entity_poly.type
_entity_poly.pdbx_seq_one_letter_code
_entity_poly.pdbx_strand_id
1 'polypeptide(L)'
;MVTVKISIKKHLEEYMRGKFNDCREGVITLPDKTDLYHTLFDLTSKRPASCPLEQGTLEIALPDRRCGKDPAYYNYLSERSQRILERRIELMFWAELHEWIDYNKHMYGIQYIESIFSFMRKFDINGISEDALKKNYYRWRDRTRKQKEKRSYNKS
;
A
#
# COMPACT_ATOMS: atom_id res chain seq x y z
N MET A 1 9.04 -19.26 10.92
CA MET A 1 8.39 -18.06 10.34
C MET A 1 6.94 -18.43 10.08
N VAL A 2 5.98 -17.74 10.71
CA VAL A 2 4.55 -17.94 10.47
C VAL A 2 4.08 -16.91 9.44
N THR A 3 3.28 -17.34 8.46
CA THR A 3 2.79 -16.48 7.39
C THR A 3 1.26 -16.44 7.36
N VAL A 4 0.73 -15.44 6.68
CA VAL A 4 -0.70 -15.26 6.43
C VAL A 4 -0.91 -14.92 4.96
N LYS A 5 -2.02 -15.39 4.37
CA LYS A 5 -2.39 -15.12 2.98
C LYS A 5 -3.62 -14.25 2.91
N ILE A 6 -3.49 -13.09 2.29
CA ILE A 6 -4.60 -12.14 2.12
C ILE A 6 -4.91 -11.93 0.65
N SER A 7 -6.16 -11.53 0.37
CA SER A 7 -6.62 -11.14 -0.96
C SER A 7 -6.87 -9.65 -1.00
N ILE A 8 -6.18 -8.93 -1.88
CA ILE A 8 -6.33 -7.47 -2.04
C ILE A 8 -6.35 -7.12 -3.53
N LYS A 9 -6.58 -5.84 -3.88
CA LYS A 9 -6.47 -5.39 -5.28
C LYS A 9 -5.12 -5.75 -5.88
N LYS A 10 -5.13 -6.30 -7.11
CA LYS A 10 -3.94 -6.77 -7.84
C LYS A 10 -2.77 -5.78 -7.86
N HIS A 11 -3.00 -4.50 -8.17
CA HIS A 11 -1.92 -3.50 -8.21
C HIS A 11 -1.29 -3.22 -6.84
N LEU A 12 -2.02 -3.45 -5.74
CA LEU A 12 -1.48 -3.35 -4.39
C LEU A 12 -0.60 -4.56 -4.07
N GLU A 13 -0.94 -5.74 -4.56
CA GLU A 13 -0.09 -6.94 -4.43
C GLU A 13 1.22 -6.76 -5.17
N GLU A 14 1.16 -6.32 -6.44
CA GLU A 14 2.31 -6.01 -7.27
C GLU A 14 3.19 -4.95 -6.60
N TYR A 15 2.59 -3.86 -6.12
CA TYR A 15 3.30 -2.82 -5.39
C TYR A 15 3.99 -3.34 -4.12
N MET A 16 3.30 -4.15 -3.31
CA MET A 16 3.89 -4.72 -2.10
C MET A 16 5.09 -5.62 -2.45
N ARG A 17 4.97 -6.47 -3.47
CA ARG A 17 6.05 -7.33 -3.96
C ARG A 17 7.22 -6.52 -4.49
N GLY A 18 6.95 -5.47 -5.26
CA GLY A 18 7.98 -4.56 -5.75
C GLY A 18 8.70 -3.82 -4.62
N LYS A 19 7.96 -3.44 -3.57
CA LYS A 19 8.52 -2.66 -2.45
C LYS A 19 9.31 -3.49 -1.44
N PHE A 20 8.91 -4.73 -1.20
CA PHE A 20 9.45 -5.53 -0.10
C PHE A 20 10.03 -6.89 -0.52
N ASN A 21 9.99 -7.24 -1.80
CA ASN A 21 10.50 -8.52 -2.29
C ASN A 21 11.12 -8.43 -3.69
N ASP A 22 11.62 -7.27 -4.11
CA ASP A 22 12.28 -7.05 -5.41
C ASP A 22 11.47 -7.57 -6.62
N CYS A 23 10.14 -7.37 -6.58
CA CYS A 23 9.18 -7.85 -7.59
C CYS A 23 9.15 -9.39 -7.74
N ARG A 24 9.71 -10.15 -6.79
CA ARG A 24 9.71 -11.62 -6.84
C ARG A 24 8.45 -12.21 -6.24
N GLU A 25 8.15 -13.42 -6.71
CA GLU A 25 7.16 -14.27 -6.06
C GLU A 25 7.65 -14.73 -4.68
N GLY A 26 6.72 -14.85 -3.72
CA GLY A 26 7.01 -15.42 -2.39
C GLY A 26 6.51 -14.57 -1.23
N VAL A 27 7.03 -14.89 -0.05
CA VAL A 27 6.64 -14.29 1.22
C VAL A 27 7.24 -12.90 1.36
N ILE A 28 6.40 -11.91 1.63
CA ILE A 28 6.84 -10.56 1.96
C ILE A 28 7.13 -10.43 3.45
N THR A 29 8.28 -9.83 3.78
CA THR A 29 8.61 -9.46 5.16
C THR A 29 8.53 -7.95 5.33
N LEU A 30 7.67 -7.48 6.23
CA LEU A 30 7.57 -6.07 6.56
C LEU A 30 8.67 -5.67 7.56
N PRO A 31 9.43 -4.60 7.32
CA PRO A 31 10.38 -4.09 8.31
C PRO A 31 9.65 -3.62 9.58
N ASP A 32 10.23 -3.94 10.74
CA ASP A 32 9.69 -3.63 12.07
C ASP A 32 9.41 -2.14 12.30
N LYS A 33 10.19 -1.26 11.68
CA LYS A 33 10.04 0.20 11.73
C LYS A 33 8.85 0.76 10.94
N THR A 34 8.09 -0.07 10.23
CA THR A 34 6.99 0.40 9.37
C THR A 34 5.65 0.42 10.12
N ASP A 35 4.83 1.46 9.88
CA ASP A 35 3.44 1.51 10.39
C ASP A 35 2.63 0.27 9.95
N LEU A 36 2.93 -0.25 8.76
CA LEU A 36 2.25 -1.43 8.21
C LEU A 36 2.59 -2.71 9.01
N TYR A 37 3.85 -2.87 9.44
CA TYR A 37 4.23 -3.96 10.36
C TYR A 37 3.44 -3.86 11.68
N HIS A 38 3.30 -2.65 12.21
CA HIS A 38 2.56 -2.46 13.45
C HIS A 38 1.06 -2.72 13.29
N THR A 39 0.47 -2.19 12.23
CA THR A 39 -0.92 -2.44 11.87
C THR A 39 -1.20 -3.94 11.70
N LEU A 40 -0.33 -4.67 11.00
CA LEU A 40 -0.50 -6.11 10.80
C LEU A 40 -0.54 -6.87 12.13
N PHE A 41 0.38 -6.57 13.04
CA PHE A 41 0.41 -7.17 14.38
C PHE A 41 -0.85 -6.84 15.19
N ASP A 42 -1.33 -5.60 15.14
CA ASP A 42 -2.53 -5.19 15.90
C ASP A 42 -3.79 -5.87 15.37
N LEU A 43 -3.82 -6.17 14.07
CA LEU A 43 -4.93 -6.84 13.40
C LEU A 43 -4.94 -8.37 13.56
N THR A 44 -3.81 -9.01 13.91
CA THR A 44 -3.82 -10.47 14.11
C THR A 44 -4.70 -10.89 15.28
N SER A 45 -5.36 -12.04 15.12
CA SER A 45 -6.24 -12.62 16.13
C SER A 45 -6.04 -14.13 16.19
N LYS A 46 -6.59 -14.77 17.24
CA LYS A 46 -6.61 -16.24 17.31
C LYS A 46 -7.55 -16.78 16.25
N ARG A 47 -7.13 -17.84 15.57
CA ARG A 47 -7.95 -18.49 14.55
C ARG A 47 -9.22 -19.11 15.17
N PRO A 48 -10.43 -18.75 14.70
CA PRO A 48 -11.64 -19.46 15.08
C PRO A 48 -11.62 -20.89 14.56
N ALA A 49 -12.06 -21.86 15.36
CA ALA A 49 -12.03 -23.29 15.02
C ALA A 49 -12.85 -23.63 13.75
N SER A 50 -13.85 -22.82 13.42
CA SER A 50 -14.76 -23.03 12.28
C SER A 50 -14.31 -22.37 10.97
N CYS A 51 -13.17 -21.68 10.95
CA CYS A 51 -12.75 -20.89 9.79
C CYS A 51 -11.88 -21.73 8.84
N PRO A 52 -12.16 -21.73 7.51
CA PRO A 52 -11.32 -22.43 6.54
C PRO A 52 -9.91 -21.82 6.47
N LEU A 53 -8.97 -22.57 5.88
CA LEU A 53 -7.63 -22.06 5.63
C LEU A 53 -7.69 -20.80 4.76
N GLU A 54 -6.81 -19.83 5.06
CA GLU A 54 -6.82 -18.54 4.39
C GLU A 54 -6.52 -18.69 2.89
N GLN A 55 -7.32 -18.01 2.07
CA GLN A 55 -7.18 -17.93 0.62
C GLN A 55 -6.70 -16.52 0.27
N GLY A 56 -5.67 -16.43 -0.55
CA GLY A 56 -5.07 -15.16 -0.92
C GLY A 56 -3.85 -15.33 -1.80
N THR A 57 -3.60 -14.31 -2.62
CA THR A 57 -2.50 -14.22 -3.59
C THR A 57 -1.28 -13.52 -3.01
N LEU A 58 -1.45 -12.74 -1.94
CA LEU A 58 -0.35 -12.09 -1.23
C LEU A 58 -0.05 -12.82 0.08
N GLU A 59 1.17 -13.34 0.21
CA GLU A 59 1.65 -14.00 1.41
C GLU A 59 2.60 -13.08 2.20
N ILE A 60 2.31 -12.88 3.48
CA ILE A 60 3.05 -11.94 4.35
C ILE A 60 3.54 -12.69 5.59
N ALA A 61 4.81 -12.49 5.95
CA ALA A 61 5.36 -12.95 7.21
C ALA A 61 4.75 -12.17 8.37
N LEU A 62 4.25 -12.90 9.37
CA LEU A 62 3.66 -12.28 10.55
C LEU A 62 4.75 -11.63 11.41
N PRO A 63 4.48 -10.44 11.99
CA PRO A 63 5.34 -9.79 12.96
C PRO A 63 5.65 -10.68 14.16
N ASP A 64 6.92 -11.02 14.34
CA ASP A 64 7.41 -11.72 15.54
C ASP A 64 8.04 -10.71 16.51
N ARG A 65 7.38 -10.47 17.64
CA ARG A 65 7.80 -9.50 18.65
C ARG A 65 8.15 -10.24 19.95
N ARG A 66 9.14 -9.71 20.68
CA ARG A 66 9.56 -10.25 21.99
C ARG A 66 8.42 -10.36 23.02
N CYS A 67 7.40 -9.52 22.90
CA CYS A 67 6.25 -9.50 23.80
C CYS A 67 4.94 -9.26 23.04
N GLY A 68 3.85 -9.80 23.57
CA GLY A 68 2.49 -9.61 23.05
C GLY A 68 1.95 -10.85 22.35
N LYS A 69 1.47 -10.69 21.12
CA LYS A 69 0.83 -11.76 20.35
C LYS A 69 1.89 -12.65 19.70
N ASP A 70 2.01 -13.87 20.19
CA ASP A 70 2.83 -14.91 19.55
C ASP A 70 2.19 -15.34 18.21
N PRO A 71 2.91 -15.21 17.07
CA PRO A 71 2.42 -15.63 15.76
C PRO A 71 2.02 -17.10 15.67
N ALA A 72 2.53 -17.99 16.52
CA ALA A 72 2.10 -19.39 16.54
C ALA A 72 0.60 -19.52 16.91
N TYR A 73 0.07 -18.58 17.70
CA TYR A 73 -1.32 -18.59 18.18
C TYR A 73 -2.19 -17.50 17.54
N TYR A 74 -1.60 -16.35 17.17
CA TYR A 74 -2.28 -15.21 16.59
C TYR A 74 -1.95 -15.08 15.09
N ASN A 75 -2.40 -16.06 14.30
CA ASN A 75 -2.11 -16.21 12.87
C ASN A 75 -3.34 -16.14 11.96
N TYR A 76 -4.35 -15.37 12.39
CA TYR A 76 -5.57 -15.18 11.64
C TYR A 76 -5.88 -13.71 11.43
N LEU A 77 -6.17 -13.35 10.18
CA LEU A 77 -6.73 -12.06 9.80
C LEU A 77 -8.18 -12.24 9.36
N SER A 78 -9.10 -11.70 10.15
CA SER A 78 -10.51 -11.63 9.77
C SER A 78 -10.70 -10.80 8.51
N GLU A 79 -11.80 -11.04 7.78
CA GLU A 79 -12.11 -10.28 6.55
C GLU A 79 -12.10 -8.76 6.79
N ARG A 80 -12.65 -8.30 7.92
CA ARG A 80 -12.59 -6.89 8.32
C ARG A 80 -11.15 -6.41 8.48
N SER A 81 -10.29 -7.22 9.08
CA SER A 81 -8.88 -6.90 9.28
C SER A 81 -8.13 -6.81 7.96
N GLN A 82 -8.38 -7.75 7.04
CA GLN A 82 -7.82 -7.70 5.69
C GLN A 82 -8.22 -6.42 4.96
N ARG A 83 -9.49 -5.99 5.03
CA ARG A 83 -9.94 -4.71 4.44
C ARG A 83 -9.27 -3.48 5.08
N ILE A 84 -8.98 -3.50 6.38
CA ILE A 84 -8.27 -2.40 7.05
C ILE A 84 -6.81 -2.36 6.56
N LEU A 85 -6.17 -3.52 6.50
CA LEU A 85 -4.80 -3.65 6.01
C LEU A 85 -4.67 -3.20 4.55
N GLU A 86 -5.60 -3.63 3.69
CA GLU A 86 -5.67 -3.21 2.30
C GLU A 86 -5.76 -1.68 2.17
N ARG A 87 -6.62 -1.02 2.95
CA ARG A 87 -6.73 0.45 2.94
C ARG A 87 -5.43 1.13 3.35
N ARG A 88 -4.68 0.55 4.30
CA ARG A 88 -3.38 1.08 4.72
C ARG A 88 -2.33 0.92 3.62
N ILE A 89 -2.30 -0.23 2.94
CA ILE A 89 -1.46 -0.46 1.76
C ILE A 89 -1.82 0.52 0.65
N GLU A 90 -3.11 0.73 0.39
CA GLU A 90 -3.60 1.67 -0.63
C GLU A 90 -3.19 3.11 -0.33
N LEU A 91 -3.29 3.55 0.93
CA LEU A 91 -2.80 4.87 1.34
C LEU A 91 -1.29 5.02 1.14
N MET A 92 -0.51 4.00 1.50
CA MET A 92 0.95 3.98 1.30
C MET A 92 1.31 4.06 -0.19
N PHE A 93 0.62 3.29 -1.04
CA PHE A 93 0.77 3.31 -2.49
C PHE A 93 0.54 4.70 -3.08
N TRP A 94 -0.59 5.33 -2.73
CA TRP A 94 -0.91 6.65 -3.27
C TRP A 94 0.04 7.74 -2.76
N ALA A 95 0.41 7.70 -1.48
CA ALA A 95 1.35 8.66 -0.91
C ALA A 95 2.70 8.59 -1.63
N GLU A 96 3.26 7.39 -1.83
CA GLU A 96 4.54 7.24 -2.51
C GLU A 96 4.46 7.59 -3.99
N LEU A 97 3.36 7.28 -4.68
CA LEU A 97 3.14 7.72 -6.06
C LEU A 97 3.12 9.25 -6.16
N HIS A 98 2.38 9.93 -5.28
CA HIS A 98 2.27 11.39 -5.31
C HIS A 98 3.61 12.05 -5.03
N GLU A 99 4.34 11.56 -4.02
CA GLU A 99 5.69 12.01 -3.70
C GLU A 99 6.66 11.78 -4.87
N TRP A 100 6.63 10.60 -5.49
CA TRP A 100 7.47 10.25 -6.64
C TRP A 100 7.26 11.21 -7.82
N ILE A 101 6.00 11.47 -8.17
CA ILE A 101 5.64 12.36 -9.29
C ILE A 101 6.09 13.79 -9.00
N ASP A 102 5.83 14.29 -7.78
CA ASP A 102 6.22 15.65 -7.40
C ASP A 102 7.75 15.79 -7.32
N TYR A 103 8.44 14.83 -6.72
CA TYR A 103 9.89 14.82 -6.62
C TYR A 103 10.55 14.87 -8.00
N ASN A 104 10.14 13.99 -8.91
CA ASN A 104 10.68 13.95 -10.27
C ASN A 104 10.39 15.24 -11.04
N LYS A 105 9.20 15.83 -10.86
CA LYS A 105 8.87 17.07 -11.52
C LYS A 105 9.71 18.24 -11.00
N HIS A 106 9.87 18.34 -9.69
CA HIS A 106 10.53 19.48 -9.04
C HIS A 106 12.05 19.40 -9.13
N MET A 107 12.63 18.21 -8.97
CA MET A 107 14.09 18.04 -8.96
C MET A 107 14.68 17.88 -10.35
N TYR A 108 13.96 17.22 -11.27
CA TYR A 108 14.51 16.85 -12.58
C TYR A 108 13.70 17.39 -13.78
N GLY A 109 12.56 18.06 -13.53
CA GLY A 109 11.72 18.60 -14.60
C GLY A 109 10.91 17.56 -15.39
N ILE A 110 11.04 16.26 -15.05
CA ILE A 110 10.44 15.12 -15.75
C ILE A 110 8.91 15.29 -15.84
N GLN A 111 8.32 14.87 -16.96
CA GLN A 111 6.88 14.98 -17.13
C GLN A 111 6.13 14.03 -16.18
N TYR A 112 4.92 14.41 -15.77
CA TYR A 112 4.12 13.58 -14.87
C TYR A 112 3.84 12.19 -15.45
N ILE A 113 3.62 12.10 -16.76
CA ILE A 113 3.34 10.83 -17.43
C ILE A 113 4.55 9.89 -17.39
N GLU A 114 5.75 10.41 -17.65
CA GLU A 114 7.01 9.66 -17.56
C GLU A 114 7.32 9.25 -16.10
N SER A 115 6.96 10.10 -15.13
CA SER A 115 7.09 9.78 -13.71
C SER A 115 6.16 8.65 -13.28
N ILE A 116 4.93 8.63 -13.79
CA ILE A 116 3.97 7.53 -13.54
C ILE A 116 4.48 6.24 -14.20
N PHE A 117 4.90 6.31 -15.46
CA PHE A 117 5.44 5.15 -16.17
C PHE A 117 6.65 4.55 -15.43
N SER A 118 7.61 5.39 -15.03
CA SER A 118 8.79 4.93 -14.27
C SER A 118 8.43 4.35 -12.91
N PHE A 119 7.42 4.88 -12.22
CA PHE A 119 6.90 4.31 -10.97
C PHE A 119 6.30 2.92 -11.19
N MET A 120 5.46 2.76 -12.21
CA MET A 120 4.88 1.45 -12.56
C MET A 120 5.96 0.43 -12.90
N ARG A 121 6.98 0.84 -13.66
CA ARG A 121 8.13 -0.01 -14.00
C ARG A 121 8.98 -0.39 -12.78
N LYS A 122 9.18 0.54 -11.85
CA LYS A 122 9.98 0.32 -10.63
C LYS A 122 9.38 -0.79 -9.76
N PHE A 123 8.06 -0.85 -9.66
CA PHE A 123 7.34 -1.79 -8.79
C PHE A 123 6.62 -2.91 -9.56
N ASP A 124 6.88 -3.04 -10.87
CA ASP A 124 6.23 -4.01 -11.78
C ASP A 124 4.69 -4.03 -11.71
N ILE A 125 4.08 -2.84 -11.73
CA ILE A 125 2.64 -2.66 -11.60
C ILE A 125 1.95 -2.80 -12.96
N ASN A 126 1.00 -3.73 -13.05
CA ASN A 126 0.21 -4.06 -14.24
C ASN A 126 -1.31 -4.13 -13.94
N GLY A 127 -1.70 -4.18 -12.67
CA GLY A 127 -3.10 -4.31 -12.20
C GLY A 127 -3.89 -3.00 -12.14
N ILE A 128 -3.34 -1.89 -12.64
CA ILE A 128 -3.99 -0.59 -12.77
C ILE A 128 -3.39 0.17 -13.97
N SER A 129 -4.22 0.91 -14.71
CA SER A 129 -3.75 1.65 -15.88
C SER A 129 -3.02 2.94 -15.50
N GLU A 130 -2.08 3.35 -16.34
CA GLU A 130 -1.37 4.63 -16.22
C GLU A 130 -2.34 5.83 -16.16
N ASP A 131 -3.39 5.81 -16.98
CA ASP A 131 -4.44 6.84 -16.97
C ASP A 131 -5.20 6.91 -15.63
N ALA A 132 -5.43 5.77 -14.96
CA ALA A 132 -6.07 5.76 -13.65
C ALA A 132 -5.16 6.41 -12.59
N LEU A 133 -3.85 6.11 -12.61
CA LEU A 133 -2.86 6.76 -11.74
C LEU A 133 -2.79 8.27 -12.00
N LYS A 134 -2.74 8.66 -13.27
CA LYS A 134 -2.75 10.05 -13.72
C LYS A 134 -3.98 10.79 -13.20
N LYS A 135 -5.18 10.23 -13.39
CA LYS A 135 -6.44 10.81 -12.91
C LYS A 135 -6.46 10.94 -11.38
N ASN A 136 -5.99 9.93 -10.65
CA ASN A 136 -5.88 10.00 -9.19
C ASN A 136 -4.97 11.17 -8.77
N TYR A 137 -3.77 11.25 -9.35
CA TYR A 137 -2.80 12.31 -9.05
C TYR A 137 -3.39 13.70 -9.32
N TYR A 138 -4.02 13.94 -10.47
CA TYR A 138 -4.63 15.24 -10.76
C TYR A 138 -5.77 15.60 -9.81
N ARG A 139 -6.63 14.63 -9.43
CA ARG A 139 -7.70 14.85 -8.44
C ARG A 139 -7.13 15.21 -7.06
N TRP A 140 -6.11 14.49 -6.62
CA TRP A 140 -5.42 14.78 -5.36
C TRP A 140 -4.77 16.16 -5.39
N ARG A 141 -3.99 16.46 -6.43
CA ARG A 141 -3.28 17.72 -6.62
C ARG A 141 -4.22 18.91 -6.64
N ASP A 142 -5.34 18.80 -7.37
CA ASP A 142 -6.34 19.86 -7.40
C ASP A 142 -6.95 20.10 -6.02
N ARG A 143 -7.24 19.04 -5.26
CA ARG A 143 -7.78 19.16 -3.90
C ARG A 143 -6.78 19.78 -2.92
N THR A 144 -5.52 19.35 -2.96
CA THR A 144 -4.48 19.79 -2.02
C THR A 144 -3.93 21.18 -2.33
N ARG A 145 -3.85 21.56 -3.62
CA ARG A 145 -3.27 22.84 -4.04
C ARG A 145 -4.32 23.95 -4.24
N LYS A 146 -5.50 23.66 -4.82
CA LYS A 146 -6.54 24.71 -5.00
C LYS A 146 -7.15 25.19 -3.69
N GLN A 147 -7.11 24.40 -2.61
CA GLN A 147 -7.49 24.90 -1.28
C GLN A 147 -6.56 26.01 -0.77
N LYS A 148 -5.31 26.11 -1.26
CA LYS A 148 -4.38 27.18 -0.88
C LYS A 148 -4.57 28.49 -1.66
N GLU A 149 -5.28 28.48 -2.79
CA GLU A 149 -5.24 29.59 -3.78
C GLU A 149 -6.56 30.33 -4.01
N LYS A 150 -7.65 30.03 -3.29
CA LYS A 150 -8.87 30.86 -3.39
C LYS A 150 -8.64 32.24 -2.74
N ARG A 151 -7.98 33.15 -3.47
CA ARG A 151 -8.12 34.60 -3.25
C ARG A 151 -9.60 34.93 -3.42
N SER A 152 -10.21 35.53 -2.41
CA SER A 152 -11.58 36.04 -2.49
C SER A 152 -11.65 37.07 -3.61
N TYR A 153 -12.48 36.81 -4.62
CA TYR A 153 -12.84 37.83 -5.60
C TYR A 153 -13.77 38.82 -4.90
N ASN A 154 -13.22 39.90 -4.32
CA ASN A 154 -14.02 41.05 -3.94
C ASN A 154 -14.44 41.73 -5.25
N LYS A 155 -15.71 41.56 -5.64
CA LYS A 155 -16.31 42.43 -6.65
C LYS A 155 -16.45 43.82 -6.00
N SER A 156 -15.62 44.76 -6.44
CA SER A 156 -15.85 46.19 -6.23
C SER A 156 -17.08 46.66 -6.99
#